data_AF-A0A1W2DUT1-F1
#
_entry.id   AF-A0A1W2DUT1-F1
#
_cell.length_a   1.000
_cell.length_b   1.000
_cell.length_c   1.000
_cell.angle_alpha   90.00
_cell.angle_beta   90.00
_cell.angle_gamma   90.00
#
_symmetry.space_group_name_H-M   'P 1'
#
loop_
_entity.id
_entity.type
_entity.pdbx_description
1 polymer ?
#
loop_
_entity_poly.entity_id
_entity_poly.type
_entity_poly.pdbx_seq_one_letter_code
_entity_poly.pdbx_strand_id
1 'polypeptide(L)'
;MQNNNVNVVNTIVSLVYDFFIESSDFNGIPLRDISEKLGISYKKSIGFIKEGIKNGDISIQSSTNPHIIGFQHFETSKQVWALDQAKDTKVKYQKLGGITLAMEETEFPICLYPSQSYLKAHRNLIQFGDAYYTKQLALAEPQLSLMYFHIEVLERYANDPRYDFRFNNYSGSIYCHYDETEKPLVREEDELFLKSFGLGYGENGERLTVVPLCYLKDLSEDQQMYWKSKKYSKKGKVAQAYYENIILGKWTSSYSVFTAFIGEQNCLNQLSEHIFGKPLFRTVYDPDNRPKEFTPFFSPTLKNYLDFVSLLDKMISDNINKDFFKGKVDFEETIEGKGGITERKAKGTIRLFEDWLKAGLTGSDPKGMKMLFDEFRDVRKQRQTPAHKITENNYDLKYYEMQLDLINRCYHATKALRHCFAGHPKAKNFTIPGWLDKGKIQNY
;
A
#
# COMPACT_ATOMS: atom_id res chain seq x y z
N MET A 1 45.72 -32.13 -14.02
CA MET A 1 45.27 -30.90 -13.34
C MET A 1 43.88 -30.46 -13.80
N GLN A 2 43.54 -30.48 -15.10
CA GLN A 2 42.20 -30.14 -15.61
C GLN A 2 41.05 -30.97 -14.98
N ASN A 3 41.17 -32.31 -14.89
CA ASN A 3 40.11 -33.15 -14.29
C ASN A 3 39.84 -32.85 -12.80
N ASN A 4 40.85 -32.45 -12.02
CA ASN A 4 40.66 -32.10 -10.62
C ASN A 4 39.94 -30.75 -10.45
N ASN A 5 40.19 -29.79 -11.35
CA ASN A 5 39.53 -28.48 -11.29
C ASN A 5 38.05 -28.58 -11.65
N VAL A 6 37.71 -29.32 -12.71
CA VAL A 6 36.32 -29.58 -13.13
C VAL A 6 35.53 -30.24 -11.99
N ASN A 7 36.15 -31.18 -11.26
CA ASN A 7 35.51 -31.84 -10.13
C ASN A 7 35.18 -30.87 -8.98
N VAL A 8 36.08 -29.93 -8.67
CA VAL A 8 35.85 -28.92 -7.62
C VAL A 8 34.76 -27.94 -8.03
N VAL A 9 34.73 -27.49 -9.29
CA VAL A 9 33.65 -26.60 -9.78
C VAL A 9 32.30 -27.28 -9.64
N ASN A 10 32.16 -28.54 -10.08
CA ASN A 10 30.91 -29.30 -9.95
C ASN A 10 30.48 -29.48 -8.48
N THR A 11 31.44 -29.66 -7.58
CA THR A 11 31.18 -29.75 -6.13
C THR A 11 30.63 -28.42 -5.59
N ILE A 12 31.20 -27.28 -6.00
CA ILE A 12 30.70 -25.96 -5.62
C ILE A 12 29.29 -25.73 -6.18
N VAL A 13 29.06 -26.06 -7.45
CA VAL A 13 27.73 -25.94 -8.08
C VAL A 13 26.68 -26.73 -7.30
N SER A 14 27.00 -27.98 -6.93
CA SER A 14 26.10 -28.84 -6.15
C SER A 14 25.81 -28.22 -4.78
N LEU A 15 26.85 -27.76 -4.06
CA LEU A 15 26.69 -27.11 -2.76
C LEU A 15 25.80 -25.85 -2.82
N VAL A 16 25.99 -25.02 -3.85
CA VAL A 16 25.18 -23.81 -4.08
C VAL A 16 23.74 -24.17 -4.42
N TYR A 17 23.54 -25.22 -5.23
CA TYR A 17 22.22 -25.74 -5.58
C TYR A 17 21.47 -26.29 -4.37
N ASP A 18 22.11 -27.17 -3.60
CA ASP A 18 21.52 -27.81 -2.42
C ASP A 18 21.10 -26.76 -1.38
N PHE A 19 21.98 -25.79 -1.08
CA PHE A 19 21.65 -24.69 -0.17
C PHE A 19 20.42 -23.90 -0.63
N PHE A 20 20.33 -23.60 -1.93
CA PHE A 20 19.23 -22.81 -2.48
C PHE A 20 17.89 -23.56 -2.50
N ILE A 21 17.90 -24.88 -2.74
CA ILE A 21 16.67 -25.67 -2.74
C ILE A 21 16.16 -25.98 -1.33
N GLU A 22 17.07 -26.09 -0.35
CA GLU A 22 16.75 -26.31 1.07
C GLU A 22 16.29 -25.02 1.75
N SER A 23 16.65 -23.86 1.21
CA SER A 23 16.22 -22.57 1.74
C SER A 23 14.72 -22.33 1.54
N SER A 24 13.98 -22.13 2.64
CA SER A 24 12.57 -21.74 2.62
C SER A 24 12.29 -20.47 1.81
N ASP A 25 13.23 -19.51 1.82
CA ASP A 25 13.11 -18.20 1.16
C ASP A 25 13.97 -18.05 -0.11
N PHE A 26 14.48 -19.15 -0.66
CA PHE A 26 15.32 -19.12 -1.85
C PHE A 26 16.56 -18.19 -1.68
N ASN A 27 17.20 -18.27 -0.52
CA ASN A 27 18.35 -17.45 -0.17
C ASN A 27 19.65 -18.00 -0.77
N GLY A 28 20.60 -17.10 -1.02
CA GLY A 28 21.93 -17.45 -1.50
C GLY A 28 22.87 -17.85 -0.36
N ILE A 29 23.83 -18.71 -0.68
CA ILE A 29 24.88 -19.13 0.25
C ILE A 29 26.01 -18.08 0.28
N PRO A 30 26.48 -17.66 1.47
CA PRO A 30 27.60 -16.72 1.56
C PRO A 30 28.86 -17.23 0.85
N LEU A 31 29.61 -16.31 0.24
CA LEU A 31 30.85 -16.64 -0.49
C LEU A 31 31.90 -17.34 0.38
N ARG A 32 32.02 -16.92 1.64
CA ARG A 32 33.02 -17.48 2.57
C ARG A 32 32.69 -18.91 2.98
N ASP A 33 31.40 -19.23 3.16
CA ASP A 33 30.93 -20.56 3.51
C ASP A 33 31.38 -21.62 2.50
N ILE A 34 31.52 -21.25 1.22
CA ILE A 34 32.06 -22.16 0.19
C ILE A 34 33.47 -22.63 0.54
N SER A 35 34.34 -21.69 0.92
CA SER A 35 35.73 -22.01 1.25
C SER A 35 35.85 -22.82 2.54
N GLU A 36 35.03 -22.52 3.54
CA GLU A 36 35.01 -23.19 4.84
C GLU A 36 34.47 -24.62 4.72
N LYS A 37 33.32 -24.80 4.06
CA LYS A 37 32.69 -26.12 3.89
C LYS A 37 33.54 -27.08 3.05
N LEU A 38 34.29 -26.57 2.07
CA LEU A 38 35.14 -27.39 1.20
C LEU A 38 36.59 -27.48 1.67
N GLY A 39 36.97 -26.79 2.74
CA GLY A 39 38.36 -26.78 3.24
C GLY A 39 39.39 -26.26 2.22
N ILE A 40 38.98 -25.38 1.30
CA ILE A 40 39.86 -24.77 0.29
C ILE A 40 40.11 -23.31 0.63
N SER A 41 41.24 -22.75 0.19
CA SER A 41 41.54 -21.34 0.47
C SER A 41 40.51 -20.41 -0.21
N TYR A 42 40.10 -19.35 0.50
CA TYR A 42 39.13 -18.36 0.02
C TYR A 42 39.49 -17.75 -1.34
N LYS A 43 40.77 -17.40 -1.58
CA LYS A 43 41.22 -16.90 -2.89
C LYS A 43 41.11 -17.95 -3.99
N LYS A 44 41.28 -19.24 -3.66
CA LYS A 44 41.17 -20.35 -4.61
C LYS A 44 39.71 -20.68 -4.93
N SER A 45 38.82 -20.66 -3.94
CA SER A 45 37.38 -20.87 -4.17
C SER A 45 36.83 -19.83 -5.15
N ILE A 46 37.22 -18.56 -5.01
CA ILE A 46 36.85 -17.48 -5.95
C ILE A 46 37.24 -17.82 -7.40
N GLY A 47 38.40 -18.44 -7.62
CA GLY A 47 38.84 -18.87 -8.94
C GLY A 47 37.88 -19.87 -9.59
N PHE A 48 37.46 -20.89 -8.84
CA PHE A 48 36.50 -21.90 -9.30
C PHE A 48 35.08 -21.33 -9.47
N ILE A 49 34.65 -20.43 -8.59
CA ILE A 49 33.35 -19.77 -8.70
C ILE A 49 33.28 -18.93 -9.99
N LYS A 50 34.36 -18.21 -10.33
CA LYS A 50 34.45 -17.48 -11.61
C LYS A 50 34.33 -18.41 -12.83
N GLU A 51 34.82 -19.64 -12.74
CA GLU A 51 34.65 -20.66 -13.79
C GLU A 51 33.17 -21.09 -13.88
N GLY A 52 32.53 -21.41 -12.76
CA GLY A 52 31.09 -21.73 -12.72
C GLY A 52 30.18 -20.61 -13.24
N ILE A 53 30.52 -19.34 -12.99
CA ILE A 53 29.78 -18.19 -13.56
C ILE A 53 29.95 -18.12 -15.08
N LYS A 54 31.16 -18.37 -15.61
CA LYS A 54 31.41 -18.37 -17.06
C LYS A 54 30.72 -19.51 -17.77
N ASN A 55 30.60 -20.66 -17.11
CA ASN A 55 29.86 -21.81 -17.62
C ASN A 55 28.35 -21.60 -17.56
N GLY A 56 27.88 -20.60 -16.81
CA GLY A 56 26.46 -20.32 -16.65
C GLY A 56 25.78 -21.25 -15.64
N ASP A 57 26.53 -21.81 -14.69
CA ASP A 57 26.02 -22.70 -13.64
C ASP A 57 25.71 -21.94 -12.34
N ILE A 58 26.52 -20.90 -12.07
CA ILE A 58 26.46 -20.08 -10.86
C ILE A 58 26.14 -18.63 -11.24
N SER A 59 25.41 -17.93 -10.38
CA SER A 59 25.37 -16.47 -10.34
C SER A 59 25.64 -15.97 -8.93
N ILE A 60 25.94 -14.68 -8.79
CA ILE A 60 26.15 -14.04 -7.50
C ILE A 60 25.31 -12.78 -7.35
N GLN A 61 25.03 -12.43 -6.10
CA GLN A 61 24.55 -11.12 -5.69
C GLN A 61 25.58 -10.46 -4.79
N SER A 62 25.80 -9.16 -5.00
CA SER A 62 26.61 -8.32 -4.12
C SER A 62 25.86 -7.03 -3.86
N SER A 63 25.42 -6.85 -2.62
CA SER A 63 24.60 -5.72 -2.20
C SER A 63 24.62 -5.63 -0.66
N THR A 64 23.89 -4.67 -0.10
CA THR A 64 23.68 -4.58 1.35
C THR A 64 22.83 -5.72 1.93
N ASN A 65 22.09 -6.44 1.08
CA ASN A 65 21.42 -7.69 1.43
C ASN A 65 21.58 -8.70 0.28
N PRO A 66 22.72 -9.40 0.20
CA PRO A 66 23.01 -10.32 -0.91
C PRO A 66 22.27 -11.66 -0.78
N HIS A 67 21.64 -11.93 0.37
CA HIS A 67 20.89 -13.17 0.63
C HIS A 67 19.61 -13.27 -0.19
N ILE A 68 19.19 -12.19 -0.86
CA ILE A 68 18.13 -12.22 -1.86
C ILE A 68 18.67 -11.82 -3.23
N ILE A 69 18.05 -12.35 -4.29
CA ILE A 69 18.18 -11.77 -5.63
C ILE A 69 17.24 -10.57 -5.66
N GLY A 70 17.78 -9.35 -5.55
CA GLY A 70 16.98 -8.13 -5.40
C GLY A 70 16.10 -7.80 -6.60
N PHE A 71 16.60 -6.98 -7.54
CA PHE A 71 15.83 -6.53 -8.71
C PHE A 71 16.18 -7.23 -10.01
N GLN A 72 17.42 -7.74 -10.10
CA GLN A 72 17.96 -8.26 -11.33
C GLN A 72 19.12 -9.21 -11.07
N HIS A 73 19.40 -10.04 -12.06
CA HIS A 73 20.67 -10.71 -12.19
C HIS A 73 21.70 -9.76 -12.79
N PHE A 74 22.95 -9.82 -12.31
CA PHE A 74 24.03 -9.02 -12.86
C PHE A 74 24.67 -9.70 -14.06
N GLU A 75 25.22 -8.92 -14.99
CA GLU A 75 26.01 -9.45 -16.10
C GLU A 75 27.28 -10.17 -15.61
N THR A 76 27.70 -11.21 -16.32
CA THR A 76 28.88 -12.04 -15.97
C THR A 76 30.14 -11.21 -15.70
N SER A 77 30.39 -10.14 -16.47
CA SER A 77 31.55 -9.27 -16.28
C SER A 77 31.53 -8.56 -14.92
N LYS A 78 30.38 -8.04 -14.50
CA LYS A 78 30.18 -7.38 -13.20
C LYS A 78 30.32 -8.36 -12.05
N GLN A 79 29.77 -9.56 -12.20
CA GLN A 79 29.90 -10.63 -11.20
C GLN A 79 31.38 -11.02 -11.02
N VAL A 80 32.10 -11.24 -12.11
CA VAL A 80 33.53 -11.58 -12.08
C VAL A 80 34.36 -10.45 -11.45
N TRP A 81 34.06 -9.19 -11.77
CA TRP A 81 34.72 -8.05 -11.17
C TRP A 81 34.52 -7.99 -9.65
N ALA A 82 33.28 -8.16 -9.17
CA ALA A 82 32.98 -8.16 -7.73
C ALA A 82 33.75 -9.25 -6.99
N LEU A 83 33.87 -10.45 -7.57
CA LEU A 83 34.67 -11.53 -7.01
C LEU A 83 36.18 -11.22 -6.98
N ASP A 84 36.69 -10.52 -7.99
CA ASP A 84 38.10 -10.10 -7.97
C ASP A 84 38.37 -9.08 -6.85
N GLN A 85 37.44 -8.16 -6.59
CA GLN A 85 37.54 -7.23 -5.45
C GLN A 85 37.45 -7.97 -4.11
N ALA A 86 36.60 -8.98 -4.02
CA ALA A 86 36.36 -9.73 -2.79
C ALA A 86 37.56 -10.55 -2.31
N LYS A 87 38.57 -10.80 -3.15
CA LYS A 87 39.77 -11.59 -2.79
C LYS A 87 40.53 -11.02 -1.61
N ASP A 88 40.51 -9.71 -1.45
CA ASP A 88 41.28 -9.00 -0.43
C ASP A 88 40.41 -8.58 0.77
N THR A 89 39.13 -9.00 0.79
CA THR A 89 38.21 -8.77 1.92
C THR A 89 38.70 -9.49 3.18
N LYS A 90 38.88 -8.71 4.24
CA LYS A 90 39.30 -9.19 5.56
C LYS A 90 38.09 -9.51 6.44
N VAL A 91 38.33 -10.27 7.51
CA VAL A 91 37.32 -10.58 8.53
C VAL A 91 37.74 -9.92 9.84
N LYS A 92 36.83 -9.15 10.43
CA LYS A 92 36.93 -8.66 11.80
C LYS A 92 36.22 -9.62 12.73
N TYR A 93 36.81 -9.81 13.90
CA TYR A 93 36.19 -10.57 14.98
C TYR A 93 35.81 -9.62 16.10
N GLN A 94 34.55 -9.66 16.50
CA GLN A 94 34.04 -8.90 17.64
C GLN A 94 33.51 -9.87 18.69
N LYS A 95 34.00 -9.76 19.92
CA LYS A 95 33.44 -10.50 21.05
C LYS A 95 32.28 -9.72 21.65
N LEU A 96 31.16 -10.40 21.84
CA LEU A 96 29.97 -9.87 22.52
C LEU A 96 29.57 -10.89 23.59
N GLY A 97 30.07 -10.68 24.81
CA GLY A 97 29.99 -11.67 25.89
C GLY A 97 30.74 -12.96 25.54
N GLY A 98 30.05 -14.10 25.58
CA GLY A 98 30.59 -15.41 25.20
C GLY A 98 30.56 -15.73 23.71
N ILE A 99 30.00 -14.84 22.88
CA ILE A 99 29.84 -15.03 21.43
C ILE A 99 30.95 -14.28 20.70
N THR A 100 31.57 -14.92 19.70
CA THR A 100 32.50 -14.27 18.77
C THR A 100 31.82 -14.12 17.42
N LEU A 101 31.59 -12.88 17.01
CA LEU A 101 31.01 -12.53 15.72
C LEU A 101 32.15 -12.33 14.72
N ALA A 102 32.08 -13.02 13.59
CA ALA A 102 32.96 -12.81 12.44
C ALA A 102 32.21 -11.97 11.40
N MET A 103 32.82 -10.87 10.96
CA MET A 103 32.20 -9.94 10.01
C MET A 103 33.20 -9.61 8.90
N GLU A 104 32.76 -9.70 7.65
CA GLU A 104 33.56 -9.25 6.52
C GLU A 104 33.66 -7.72 6.51
N GLU A 105 34.86 -7.19 6.26
CA GLU A 105 35.11 -5.75 6.09
C GLU A 105 34.62 -5.28 4.71
N THR A 106 33.32 -5.31 4.48
CA THR A 106 32.69 -4.86 3.22
C THR A 106 31.28 -4.35 3.48
N GLU A 107 30.88 -3.31 2.74
CA GLU A 107 29.47 -2.86 2.70
C GLU A 107 28.61 -3.75 1.77
N PHE A 108 29.25 -4.54 0.91
CA PHE A 108 28.60 -5.33 -0.13
C PHE A 108 29.07 -6.80 -0.05
N PRO A 109 28.61 -7.56 0.96
CA PRO A 109 28.89 -9.00 1.03
C PRO A 109 28.37 -9.73 -0.22
N ILE A 110 28.88 -10.94 -0.47
CA ILE A 110 28.56 -11.73 -1.66
C ILE A 110 27.88 -13.04 -1.27
N CYS A 111 26.77 -13.35 -1.93
CA CYS A 111 26.14 -14.67 -1.88
C CYS A 111 26.07 -15.28 -3.28
N LEU A 112 26.16 -16.60 -3.34
CA LEU A 112 26.07 -17.39 -4.56
C LEU A 112 24.67 -17.99 -4.68
N TYR A 113 24.25 -18.12 -5.93
CA TYR A 113 23.01 -18.76 -6.35
C TYR A 113 23.30 -19.70 -7.51
N PRO A 114 22.50 -20.75 -7.70
CA PRO A 114 22.43 -21.41 -8.99
C PRO A 114 21.94 -20.40 -10.02
N SER A 115 22.52 -20.42 -11.22
CA SER A 115 22.03 -19.54 -12.28
C SER A 115 20.60 -19.93 -12.69
N GLN A 116 19.87 -18.99 -13.30
CA GLN A 116 18.53 -19.31 -13.83
C GLN A 116 18.59 -20.39 -14.93
N SER A 117 19.63 -20.41 -15.76
CA SER A 117 19.82 -21.45 -16.78
C SER A 117 20.02 -22.82 -16.14
N TYR A 118 20.83 -22.90 -15.08
CA TYR A 118 21.07 -24.13 -14.35
C TYR A 118 19.78 -24.65 -13.69
N LEU A 119 19.02 -23.77 -13.02
CA LEU A 119 17.75 -24.13 -12.38
C LEU A 119 16.70 -24.62 -13.38
N LYS A 120 16.57 -23.97 -14.54
CA LYS A 120 15.63 -24.41 -15.58
C LYS A 120 15.96 -25.81 -16.12
N ALA A 121 17.23 -26.20 -16.13
CA ALA A 121 17.67 -27.50 -16.60
C ALA A 121 17.60 -28.60 -15.51
N HIS A 122 17.81 -28.26 -14.24
CA HIS A 122 18.04 -29.27 -13.18
C HIS A 122 16.99 -29.26 -12.07
N ARG A 123 16.23 -28.17 -11.89
CA ARG A 123 15.27 -28.08 -10.77
C ARG A 123 13.94 -28.72 -11.14
N ASN A 124 13.54 -29.71 -10.34
CA ASN A 124 12.19 -30.26 -10.39
C ASN A 124 11.22 -29.32 -9.64
N LEU A 125 10.12 -28.94 -10.29
CA LEU A 125 9.10 -28.04 -9.74
C LEU A 125 7.80 -28.75 -9.34
N ILE A 126 7.72 -30.07 -9.46
CA ILE A 126 6.50 -30.85 -9.15
C ILE A 126 6.04 -30.63 -7.71
N GLN A 127 6.97 -30.48 -6.77
CA GLN A 127 6.65 -30.26 -5.35
C GLN A 127 5.90 -28.96 -5.06
N PHE A 128 5.87 -28.01 -6.01
CA PHE A 128 5.21 -26.71 -5.86
C PHE A 128 3.81 -26.68 -6.49
N GLY A 129 3.22 -27.84 -6.81
CA GLY A 129 1.81 -27.94 -7.24
C GLY A 129 1.46 -26.92 -8.32
N ASP A 130 0.48 -26.05 -8.07
CA ASP A 130 0.11 -24.91 -8.94
C ASP A 130 0.59 -23.54 -8.42
N ALA A 131 1.46 -23.50 -7.41
CA ALA A 131 2.04 -22.29 -6.81
C ALA A 131 2.89 -21.46 -7.79
N TYR A 132 2.24 -20.68 -8.65
CA TYR A 132 2.86 -20.00 -9.80
C TYR A 132 3.98 -19.01 -9.44
N TYR A 133 3.83 -18.25 -8.36
CA TYR A 133 4.82 -17.27 -7.91
C TYR A 133 5.94 -17.94 -7.11
N THR A 134 5.62 -19.00 -6.36
CA THR A 134 6.64 -19.84 -5.71
C THR A 134 7.55 -20.51 -6.74
N LYS A 135 6.98 -21.06 -7.82
CA LYS A 135 7.77 -21.62 -8.94
C LYS A 135 8.70 -20.61 -9.60
N GLN A 136 8.29 -19.34 -9.70
CA GLN A 136 9.16 -18.29 -10.22
C GLN A 136 10.38 -18.05 -9.33
N LEU A 137 10.17 -17.90 -8.01
CA LEU A 137 11.29 -17.76 -7.08
C LEU A 137 12.16 -19.03 -7.01
N ALA A 138 11.55 -20.20 -7.14
CA ALA A 138 12.26 -21.46 -7.27
C ALA A 138 13.17 -21.51 -8.51
N LEU A 139 12.86 -20.74 -9.55
CA LEU A 139 13.72 -20.55 -10.72
C LEU A 139 14.61 -19.30 -10.62
N ALA A 140 14.82 -18.81 -9.40
CA ALA A 140 15.65 -17.65 -9.08
C ALA A 140 15.20 -16.36 -9.78
N GLU A 141 13.88 -16.15 -9.95
CA GLU A 141 13.39 -14.81 -10.30
C GLU A 141 13.69 -13.80 -9.18
N PRO A 142 13.98 -12.53 -9.50
CA PRO A 142 14.28 -11.52 -8.48
C PRO A 142 13.12 -11.31 -7.50
N GLN A 143 13.42 -11.39 -6.22
CA GLN A 143 12.45 -11.36 -5.13
C GLN A 143 11.71 -10.02 -5.02
N LEU A 144 12.36 -8.91 -5.37
CA LEU A 144 11.78 -7.57 -5.35
C LEU A 144 11.18 -7.15 -6.69
N SER A 145 11.03 -8.08 -7.65
CA SER A 145 10.28 -7.83 -8.88
C SER A 145 8.84 -7.42 -8.54
N LEU A 146 8.43 -6.26 -9.05
CA LEU A 146 7.08 -5.75 -8.86
C LEU A 146 6.12 -6.40 -9.85
N MET A 147 5.14 -7.13 -9.31
CA MET A 147 4.05 -7.74 -10.07
C MET A 147 2.83 -6.82 -10.06
N TYR A 148 2.23 -6.64 -11.23
CA TYR A 148 1.08 -5.75 -11.44
C TYR A 148 -0.19 -6.57 -11.66
N PHE A 149 -1.29 -6.11 -11.08
CA PHE A 149 -2.59 -6.77 -11.13
C PHE A 149 -3.69 -5.77 -11.36
N HIS A 150 -4.73 -6.21 -12.06
CA HIS A 150 -6.02 -5.51 -12.08
C HIS A 150 -6.55 -5.34 -10.65
N ILE A 151 -7.10 -4.16 -10.31
CA ILE A 151 -7.49 -3.79 -8.94
C ILE A 151 -8.52 -4.77 -8.36
N GLU A 152 -9.30 -5.43 -9.23
CA GLU A 152 -10.32 -6.43 -8.94
C GLU A 152 -9.79 -7.60 -8.10
N VAL A 153 -8.48 -7.86 -8.15
CA VAL A 153 -7.84 -8.89 -7.32
C VAL A 153 -8.06 -8.65 -5.83
N LEU A 154 -8.31 -7.40 -5.42
CA LEU A 154 -8.53 -7.03 -4.03
C LEU A 154 -9.98 -7.18 -3.58
N GLU A 155 -10.96 -7.24 -4.51
CA GLU A 155 -12.39 -7.18 -4.19
C GLU A 155 -12.84 -8.34 -3.30
N ARG A 156 -12.31 -9.54 -3.51
CA ARG A 156 -12.68 -10.70 -2.69
C ARG A 156 -12.31 -10.53 -1.21
N TYR A 157 -11.23 -9.79 -0.95
CA TYR A 157 -10.76 -9.54 0.41
C TYR A 157 -11.45 -8.31 1.01
N ALA A 158 -11.62 -7.24 0.23
CA ALA A 158 -12.31 -6.03 0.69
C ALA A 158 -13.79 -6.30 1.03
N ASN A 159 -14.45 -7.21 0.33
CA ASN A 159 -15.87 -7.51 0.54
C ASN A 159 -16.15 -8.60 1.57
N ASP A 160 -15.15 -9.38 1.98
CA ASP A 160 -15.32 -10.46 2.95
C ASP A 160 -14.90 -10.01 4.36
N PRO A 161 -15.84 -9.92 5.32
CA PRO A 161 -15.57 -9.38 6.66
C PRO A 161 -14.65 -10.27 7.50
N ARG A 162 -14.25 -11.45 7.02
CA ARG A 162 -13.26 -12.32 7.67
C ARG A 162 -11.82 -11.87 7.39
N TYR A 163 -11.63 -10.94 6.44
CA TYR A 163 -10.34 -10.31 6.17
C TYR A 163 -10.29 -8.88 6.71
N ASP A 164 -9.14 -8.55 7.27
CA ASP A 164 -8.73 -7.20 7.62
C ASP A 164 -8.07 -6.55 6.40
N PHE A 165 -8.87 -5.81 5.63
CA PHE A 165 -8.39 -5.04 4.49
C PHE A 165 -8.02 -3.63 4.92
N ARG A 166 -6.71 -3.36 5.03
CA ARG A 166 -6.19 -2.04 5.42
C ARG A 166 -5.54 -1.37 4.24
N PHE A 167 -5.67 -0.05 4.19
CA PHE A 167 -4.87 0.77 3.30
C PHE A 167 -4.54 2.11 3.96
N ASN A 168 -3.37 2.63 3.61
CA ASN A 168 -2.91 3.92 4.06
C ASN A 168 -2.18 4.63 2.92
N ASN A 169 -2.76 5.75 2.48
CA ASN A 169 -2.28 6.57 1.38
C ASN A 169 -2.18 5.81 0.04
N TYR A 170 -1.06 5.16 -0.20
CA TYR A 170 -0.68 4.49 -1.45
C TYR A 170 -0.31 3.02 -1.26
N SER A 171 -0.34 2.52 -0.01
CA SER A 171 -0.08 1.13 0.34
C SER A 171 -1.28 0.52 1.07
N GLY A 172 -1.32 -0.80 1.15
CA GLY A 172 -2.24 -1.54 1.98
C GLY A 172 -1.72 -2.91 2.35
N SER A 173 -2.46 -3.61 3.19
CA SER A 173 -2.14 -4.94 3.69
C SER A 173 -3.42 -5.75 3.83
N ILE A 174 -3.30 -7.07 3.76
CA ILE A 174 -4.43 -7.99 3.91
C ILE A 174 -4.06 -9.08 4.89
N TYR A 175 -4.88 -9.22 5.93
CA TYR A 175 -4.75 -10.26 6.94
C TYR A 175 -6.09 -10.98 7.10
N CYS A 176 -6.08 -12.23 7.54
CA CYS A 176 -7.29 -12.87 8.05
C CYS A 176 -7.52 -12.49 9.51
N HIS A 177 -8.79 -12.46 9.94
CA HIS A 177 -9.14 -12.35 11.33
C HIS A 177 -9.06 -13.71 12.02
N TYR A 178 -8.77 -13.67 13.32
CA TYR A 178 -8.70 -14.82 14.21
C TYR A 178 -9.78 -14.69 15.28
N ASP A 179 -10.30 -15.82 15.74
CA ASP A 179 -11.18 -15.87 16.90
C ASP A 179 -10.40 -15.72 18.22
N GLU A 180 -11.12 -15.73 19.35
CA GLU A 180 -10.55 -15.61 20.70
C GLU A 180 -9.59 -16.77 21.07
N THR A 181 -9.57 -17.85 20.28
CA THR A 181 -8.71 -19.03 20.46
C THR A 181 -7.53 -19.07 19.49
N GLU A 182 -7.26 -17.95 18.79
CA GLU A 182 -6.22 -17.85 17.77
C GLU A 182 -6.43 -18.77 16.56
N LYS A 183 -7.68 -19.14 16.26
CA LYS A 183 -8.02 -19.89 15.05
C LYS A 183 -8.46 -18.93 13.93
N PRO A 184 -7.98 -19.08 12.68
CA PRO A 184 -8.41 -18.23 11.59
C PRO A 184 -9.92 -18.39 11.32
N LEU A 185 -10.61 -17.28 11.03
CA LEU A 185 -12.03 -17.28 10.67
C LEU A 185 -12.29 -17.77 9.23
N VAL A 186 -11.22 -18.02 8.48
CA VAL A 186 -11.23 -18.57 7.13
C VAL A 186 -10.74 -20.02 7.15
N ARG A 187 -10.85 -20.71 6.02
CA ARG A 187 -10.25 -22.05 5.86
C ARG A 187 -8.73 -21.91 5.80
N GLU A 188 -8.00 -22.97 6.16
CA GLU A 188 -6.53 -22.96 6.18
C GLU A 188 -5.94 -22.57 4.82
N GLU A 189 -6.53 -23.06 3.73
CA GLU A 189 -6.15 -22.70 2.35
C GLU A 189 -6.46 -21.24 1.97
N ASP A 190 -7.36 -20.60 2.71
CA ASP A 190 -7.78 -19.21 2.54
C ASP A 190 -7.06 -18.27 3.52
N GLU A 191 -6.21 -18.79 4.40
CA GLU A 191 -5.35 -18.00 5.27
C GLU A 191 -4.43 -17.13 4.42
N LEU A 192 -4.39 -15.83 4.72
CA LEU A 192 -3.71 -14.85 3.89
C LEU A 192 -2.91 -13.92 4.78
N PHE A 193 -1.62 -13.80 4.45
CA PHE A 193 -0.73 -12.80 5.02
C PHE A 193 -0.05 -12.00 3.92
N LEU A 194 -0.77 -11.04 3.34
CA LEU A 194 -0.19 -10.13 2.36
C LEU A 194 0.36 -8.88 3.07
N LYS A 195 1.65 -8.94 3.40
CA LYS A 195 2.39 -7.89 4.14
C LYS A 195 2.18 -6.50 3.57
N SER A 196 2.26 -6.36 2.26
CA SER A 196 2.10 -5.08 1.59
C SER A 196 1.71 -5.25 0.14
N PHE A 197 0.73 -4.45 -0.30
CA PHE A 197 0.47 -4.12 -1.68
C PHE A 197 0.46 -2.60 -1.82
N GLY A 198 0.58 -2.10 -3.05
CA GLY A 198 0.53 -0.67 -3.31
C GLY A 198 -0.14 -0.34 -4.61
N LEU A 199 -0.25 0.96 -4.86
CA LEU A 199 -0.88 1.47 -6.07
C LEU A 199 0.10 1.53 -7.23
N GLY A 200 -0.38 1.19 -8.42
CA GLY A 200 0.29 1.42 -9.69
C GLY A 200 -0.71 1.87 -10.74
N TYR A 201 -0.18 2.16 -11.93
CA TYR A 201 -0.96 2.69 -13.04
C TYR A 201 -0.63 1.92 -14.32
N GLY A 202 -1.67 1.56 -15.07
CA GLY A 202 -1.57 1.06 -16.43
C GLY A 202 -1.22 2.15 -17.43
N GLU A 203 -1.16 1.79 -18.71
CA GLU A 203 -0.77 2.71 -19.79
C GLU A 203 -1.84 3.80 -20.02
N ASN A 204 -3.11 3.51 -19.71
CA ASN A 204 -4.23 4.43 -19.91
C ASN A 204 -4.70 5.06 -18.58
N GLY A 205 -3.90 4.97 -17.53
CA GLY A 205 -4.26 5.49 -16.20
C GLY A 205 -5.15 4.54 -15.38
N GLU A 206 -5.32 3.28 -15.78
CA GLU A 206 -6.01 2.29 -14.96
C GLU A 206 -5.28 2.13 -13.62
N ARG A 207 -5.98 2.19 -12.49
CA ARG A 207 -5.39 1.84 -11.20
C ARG A 207 -5.10 0.34 -11.16
N LEU A 208 -3.90 -0.01 -10.75
CA LEU A 208 -3.38 -1.37 -10.61
C LEU A 208 -2.96 -1.62 -9.16
N THR A 209 -3.04 -2.88 -8.74
CA THR A 209 -2.39 -3.36 -7.52
C THR A 209 -0.97 -3.79 -7.84
N VAL A 210 -0.01 -3.40 -7.01
CA VAL A 210 1.41 -3.73 -7.17
C VAL A 210 1.89 -4.49 -5.94
N VAL A 211 2.50 -5.66 -6.16
CA VAL A 211 3.00 -6.52 -5.08
C VAL A 211 4.41 -7.02 -5.42
N PRO A 212 5.39 -6.91 -4.51
CA PRO A 212 6.67 -7.60 -4.65
C PRO A 212 6.50 -9.11 -4.76
N LEU A 213 7.25 -9.76 -5.65
CA LEU A 213 7.15 -11.19 -5.90
C LEU A 213 7.32 -12.04 -4.64
N CYS A 214 8.23 -11.65 -3.74
CA CYS A 214 8.44 -12.35 -2.47
C CYS A 214 7.18 -12.45 -1.59
N TYR A 215 6.27 -11.47 -1.65
CA TYR A 215 5.03 -11.54 -0.86
C TYR A 215 3.95 -12.41 -1.50
N LEU A 216 4.04 -12.69 -2.80
CA LEU A 216 3.09 -13.57 -3.49
C LEU A 216 3.40 -15.06 -3.29
N LYS A 217 4.63 -15.38 -2.92
CA LYS A 217 5.08 -16.75 -2.61
C LYS A 217 4.41 -17.30 -1.36
N ASP A 218 4.16 -16.46 -0.36
CA ASP A 218 3.57 -16.85 0.91
C ASP A 218 2.05 -17.11 0.82
N LEU A 219 1.47 -16.93 -0.37
CA LEU A 219 0.06 -17.26 -0.65
C LEU A 219 -0.11 -18.76 -0.90
N SER A 220 -1.28 -19.31 -0.58
CA SER A 220 -1.63 -20.69 -0.96
C SER A 220 -1.66 -20.89 -2.48
N GLU A 221 -1.61 -22.13 -2.97
CA GLU A 221 -1.59 -22.41 -4.41
C GLU A 221 -2.81 -21.80 -5.14
N ASP A 222 -4.00 -21.98 -4.56
CA ASP A 222 -5.26 -21.44 -5.07
C ASP A 222 -5.26 -19.91 -5.10
N GLN A 223 -4.72 -19.28 -4.06
CA GLN A 223 -4.56 -17.83 -4.02
C GLN A 223 -3.57 -17.37 -5.09
N GLN A 224 -2.40 -18.00 -5.23
CA GLN A 224 -1.43 -17.65 -6.28
C GLN A 224 -2.06 -17.75 -7.67
N MET A 225 -2.87 -18.77 -7.92
CA MET A 225 -3.59 -18.93 -9.18
C MET A 225 -4.68 -17.89 -9.39
N TYR A 226 -5.42 -17.52 -8.33
CA TYR A 226 -6.37 -16.41 -8.37
C TYR A 226 -5.66 -15.08 -8.72
N TRP A 227 -4.56 -14.75 -8.04
CA TRP A 227 -3.76 -13.57 -8.32
C TRP A 227 -3.23 -13.59 -9.75
N LYS A 228 -2.70 -14.72 -10.21
CA LYS A 228 -2.25 -14.91 -11.60
C LYS A 228 -3.36 -14.63 -12.61
N SER A 229 -4.60 -15.05 -12.34
CA SER A 229 -5.75 -14.80 -13.22
C SER A 229 -6.07 -13.30 -13.40
N LYS A 230 -5.62 -12.46 -12.46
CA LYS A 230 -5.78 -11.00 -12.48
C LYS A 230 -4.49 -10.25 -12.85
N LYS A 231 -3.43 -10.96 -13.24
CA LYS A 231 -2.14 -10.34 -13.60
C LYS A 231 -2.31 -9.39 -14.79
N TYR A 232 -1.82 -8.16 -14.62
CA TYR A 232 -1.72 -7.19 -15.69
C TYR A 232 -0.52 -7.54 -16.58
N SER A 233 -0.76 -7.75 -17.87
CA SER A 233 0.23 -8.30 -18.80
C SER A 233 1.16 -7.25 -19.42
N LYS A 234 0.77 -5.97 -19.39
CA LYS A 234 1.55 -4.87 -19.95
C LYS A 234 2.46 -4.22 -18.90
N LYS A 235 3.22 -3.22 -19.31
CA LYS A 235 4.09 -2.45 -18.41
C LYS A 235 3.24 -1.55 -17.51
N GLY A 236 3.34 -1.75 -16.20
CA GLY A 236 2.77 -0.85 -15.20
C GLY A 236 3.80 0.15 -14.67
N LYS A 237 3.30 1.24 -14.06
CA LYS A 237 4.12 2.20 -13.31
C LYS A 237 3.68 2.21 -11.85
N VAL A 238 4.56 1.82 -10.95
CA VAL A 238 4.32 1.90 -9.51
C VAL A 238 4.24 3.35 -9.02
N ALA A 239 3.37 3.62 -8.04
CA ALA A 239 3.35 4.90 -7.36
C ALA A 239 4.71 5.17 -6.69
N GLN A 240 5.28 6.34 -6.94
CA GLN A 240 6.64 6.67 -6.47
C GLN A 240 6.80 6.50 -4.96
N ALA A 241 5.82 6.97 -4.18
CA ALA A 241 5.88 6.89 -2.73
C ALA A 241 5.84 5.43 -2.21
N TYR A 242 5.12 4.55 -2.92
CA TYR A 242 5.13 3.13 -2.60
C TYR A 242 6.50 2.51 -2.85
N TYR A 243 7.08 2.79 -4.02
CA TYR A 243 8.43 2.34 -4.38
C TYR A 243 9.48 2.85 -3.38
N GLU A 244 9.49 4.15 -3.09
CA GLU A 244 10.43 4.74 -2.13
C GLU A 244 10.34 4.08 -0.76
N ASN A 245 9.13 3.78 -0.29
CA ASN A 245 8.94 3.18 1.02
C ASN A 245 9.32 1.69 1.06
N ILE A 246 8.73 0.87 0.19
CA ILE A 246 8.87 -0.59 0.28
C ILE A 246 10.19 -1.09 -0.32
N ILE A 247 10.72 -0.36 -1.31
CA ILE A 247 11.91 -0.78 -2.06
C ILE A 247 13.17 -0.05 -1.59
N LEU A 248 13.10 1.27 -1.38
CA LEU A 248 14.27 2.07 -1.00
C LEU A 248 14.41 2.29 0.51
N GLY A 249 13.44 1.84 1.32
CA GLY A 249 13.43 2.06 2.76
C GLY A 249 13.31 3.54 3.15
N LYS A 250 12.80 4.39 2.26
CA LYS A 250 12.68 5.83 2.50
C LYS A 250 11.33 6.15 3.11
N TRP A 251 11.35 6.92 4.19
CA TRP A 251 10.14 7.55 4.72
C TRP A 251 9.61 8.56 3.70
N THR A 252 8.31 8.52 3.42
CA THR A 252 7.66 9.50 2.55
C THR A 252 6.67 10.33 3.36
N SER A 253 6.61 11.62 3.07
CA SER A 253 5.63 12.55 3.66
C SER A 253 4.46 12.80 2.71
N SER A 254 4.07 11.75 1.97
CA SER A 254 3.06 11.82 0.93
C SER A 254 1.75 11.22 1.41
N TYR A 255 0.69 12.03 1.39
CA TYR A 255 -0.62 11.66 1.91
C TYR A 255 -1.62 11.60 0.78
N SER A 256 -2.52 10.61 0.80
CA SER A 256 -3.65 10.60 -0.14
C SER A 256 -4.60 11.75 0.19
N VAL A 257 -5.31 12.26 -0.82
CA VAL A 257 -6.42 13.20 -0.60
C VAL A 257 -7.48 12.68 0.37
N PHE A 258 -7.68 11.36 0.43
CA PHE A 258 -8.61 10.76 1.38
C PHE A 258 -8.12 10.87 2.82
N THR A 259 -6.83 10.60 3.07
CA THR A 259 -6.20 10.80 4.38
C THR A 259 -6.21 12.28 4.75
N ALA A 260 -5.94 13.17 3.78
CA ALA A 260 -6.00 14.62 3.97
C ALA A 260 -7.41 15.07 4.37
N PHE A 261 -8.45 14.58 3.68
CA PHE A 261 -9.85 14.87 4.02
C PHE A 261 -10.20 14.47 5.46
N ILE A 262 -9.84 13.26 5.88
CA ILE A 262 -10.03 12.81 7.27
C ILE A 262 -9.26 13.73 8.25
N GLY A 263 -8.01 14.06 7.92
CA GLY A 263 -7.20 14.95 8.75
C GLY A 263 -7.81 16.36 8.90
N GLU A 264 -8.35 16.93 7.83
CA GLU A 264 -9.06 18.21 7.85
C GLU A 264 -10.35 18.11 8.69
N GLN A 265 -11.13 17.04 8.54
CA GLN A 265 -12.35 16.81 9.33
C GLN A 265 -12.04 16.66 10.83
N ASN A 266 -11.02 15.89 11.18
CA ASN A 266 -10.59 15.70 12.57
C ASN A 266 -10.07 17.00 13.19
N CYS A 267 -9.27 17.76 12.43
CA CYS A 267 -8.75 19.06 12.86
C CYS A 267 -9.90 20.06 13.09
N LEU A 268 -10.91 20.07 12.20
CA LEU A 268 -12.14 20.84 12.41
C LEU A 268 -12.86 20.46 13.70
N ASN A 269 -12.94 19.17 14.01
CA ASN A 269 -13.55 18.71 15.25
C ASN A 269 -12.79 19.20 16.49
N GLN A 270 -11.46 19.09 16.47
CA GLN A 270 -10.61 19.58 17.55
C GLN A 270 -10.69 21.10 17.72
N LEU A 271 -10.71 21.87 16.62
CA LEU A 271 -10.93 23.32 16.65
C LEU A 271 -12.32 23.65 17.20
N SER A 272 -13.36 22.94 16.76
CA SER A 272 -14.73 23.13 17.22
C SER A 272 -14.84 22.93 18.73
N GLU A 273 -14.25 21.84 19.24
CA GLU A 273 -14.18 21.55 20.67
C GLU A 273 -13.45 22.67 21.42
N HIS A 274 -12.28 23.09 20.92
CA HIS A 274 -11.47 24.13 21.54
C HIS A 274 -12.18 25.50 21.61
N ILE A 275 -12.91 25.87 20.54
CA ILE A 275 -13.53 27.19 20.42
C ILE A 275 -14.90 27.25 21.11
N PHE A 276 -15.70 26.19 20.95
CA PHE A 276 -17.12 26.17 21.30
C PHE A 276 -17.48 25.13 22.37
N GLY A 277 -16.52 24.32 22.84
CA GLY A 277 -16.74 23.28 23.84
C GLY A 277 -17.60 22.11 23.35
N LYS A 278 -17.66 21.90 22.03
CA LYS A 278 -18.46 20.84 21.42
C LYS A 278 -17.94 20.45 20.03
N PRO A 279 -17.96 19.16 19.65
CA PRO A 279 -17.47 18.75 18.35
C PRO A 279 -18.54 18.99 17.27
N LEU A 280 -18.08 19.39 16.08
CA LEU A 280 -18.93 19.67 14.93
C LEU A 280 -19.47 18.39 14.28
N PHE A 281 -18.66 17.33 14.28
CA PHE A 281 -18.96 15.99 13.78
C PHE A 281 -19.00 14.99 14.93
N ARG A 282 -19.86 13.98 14.85
CA ARG A 282 -20.08 12.98 15.90
C ARG A 282 -18.95 11.94 15.96
N THR A 283 -18.46 11.54 14.79
CA THR A 283 -17.46 10.50 14.61
C THR A 283 -16.17 11.12 14.08
N VAL A 284 -15.05 10.67 14.64
CA VAL A 284 -13.68 10.97 14.22
C VAL A 284 -13.12 9.71 13.58
N TYR A 285 -12.39 9.86 12.48
CA TYR A 285 -11.82 8.73 11.74
C TYR A 285 -10.30 8.70 11.88
N ASP A 286 -9.73 7.53 12.11
CA ASP A 286 -8.30 7.26 12.20
C ASP A 286 -7.95 6.03 11.33
N PRO A 287 -6.68 5.63 11.20
CA PRO A 287 -6.32 4.45 10.41
C PRO A 287 -6.99 3.15 10.84
N ASP A 288 -7.45 3.02 12.08
CA ASP A 288 -8.00 1.78 12.63
C ASP A 288 -9.52 1.68 12.46
N ASN A 289 -10.24 2.83 12.51
CA ASN A 289 -11.70 2.87 12.38
C ASN A 289 -12.19 3.44 11.03
N ARG A 290 -11.27 3.68 10.10
CA ARG A 290 -11.59 4.15 8.74
C ARG A 290 -12.43 3.11 7.99
N PRO A 291 -13.57 3.49 7.39
CA PRO A 291 -14.36 2.58 6.59
C PRO A 291 -13.55 2.06 5.38
N LYS A 292 -13.59 0.75 5.15
CA LYS A 292 -12.83 0.07 4.08
C LYS A 292 -13.19 0.55 2.69
N GLU A 293 -14.43 0.99 2.47
CA GLU A 293 -14.92 1.53 1.21
C GLU A 293 -14.40 2.95 0.94
N PHE A 294 -13.81 3.64 1.93
CA PHE A 294 -13.26 4.99 1.78
C PHE A 294 -11.87 5.00 1.12
N THR A 295 -11.67 4.20 0.08
CA THR A 295 -10.36 3.82 -0.46
C THR A 295 -10.15 4.24 -1.92
N PRO A 296 -8.92 4.53 -2.37
CA PRO A 296 -8.61 4.61 -3.79
C PRO A 296 -8.57 3.23 -4.47
N PHE A 297 -8.48 2.14 -3.69
CA PHE A 297 -8.39 0.75 -4.17
C PHE A 297 -9.78 0.13 -4.36
N PHE A 298 -10.51 0.56 -5.38
CA PHE A 298 -11.82 0.00 -5.70
C PHE A 298 -11.94 -0.30 -7.19
N SER A 299 -12.68 -1.31 -7.59
CA SER A 299 -12.94 -1.54 -9.02
C SER A 299 -13.88 -0.48 -9.58
N PRO A 300 -13.62 0.04 -10.78
CA PRO A 300 -14.33 1.17 -11.36
C PRO A 300 -15.68 0.71 -11.92
N THR A 301 -16.57 0.35 -11.01
CA THR A 301 -17.95 -0.01 -11.28
C THR A 301 -18.88 1.06 -10.74
N LEU A 302 -20.05 1.21 -11.37
CA LEU A 302 -21.05 2.16 -10.89
C LEU A 302 -21.44 1.87 -9.44
N LYS A 303 -21.63 0.60 -9.08
CA LYS A 303 -21.96 0.19 -7.70
C LYS A 303 -20.92 0.72 -6.72
N ASN A 304 -19.63 0.43 -6.93
CA ASN A 304 -18.59 0.83 -6.00
C ASN A 304 -18.45 2.36 -5.92
N TYR A 305 -18.64 3.07 -7.04
CA TYR A 305 -18.70 4.53 -7.03
C TYR A 305 -19.86 5.07 -6.19
N LEU A 306 -21.06 4.51 -6.35
CA LEU A 306 -22.25 4.93 -5.58
C LEU A 306 -22.12 4.57 -4.09
N ASP A 307 -21.51 3.45 -3.76
CA ASP A 307 -21.19 3.07 -2.37
C ASP A 307 -20.23 4.09 -1.75
N PHE A 308 -19.20 4.52 -2.49
CA PHE A 308 -18.31 5.60 -2.08
C PHE A 308 -19.05 6.93 -1.88
N VAL A 309 -19.91 7.34 -2.82
CA VAL A 309 -20.72 8.58 -2.71
C VAL A 309 -21.62 8.52 -1.47
N SER A 310 -22.29 7.38 -1.24
CA SER A 310 -23.15 7.20 -0.07
C SER A 310 -22.36 7.26 1.23
N LEU A 311 -21.14 6.71 1.25
CA LEU A 311 -20.28 6.76 2.42
C LEU A 311 -19.78 8.18 2.68
N LEU A 312 -19.30 8.87 1.64
CA LEU A 312 -18.82 10.24 1.74
C LEU A 312 -19.93 11.17 2.26
N ASP A 313 -21.16 11.02 1.76
CA ASP A 313 -22.31 11.76 2.29
C ASP A 313 -22.51 11.49 3.80
N LYS A 314 -22.46 10.22 4.23
CA LYS A 314 -22.57 9.89 5.66
C LYS A 314 -21.48 10.59 6.48
N MET A 315 -20.24 10.60 5.98
CA MET A 315 -19.09 11.22 6.64
C MET A 315 -19.18 12.75 6.72
N ILE A 316 -19.83 13.43 5.75
CA ILE A 316 -19.92 14.91 5.73
C ILE A 316 -21.22 15.46 6.31
N SER A 317 -22.35 14.78 6.16
CA SER A 317 -23.67 15.37 6.40
C SER A 317 -24.43 14.66 7.52
N ASP A 318 -24.46 13.32 7.51
CA ASP A 318 -25.09 12.55 8.59
C ASP A 318 -24.23 12.58 9.87
N ASN A 319 -22.91 12.70 9.70
CA ASN A 319 -21.93 12.84 10.79
C ASN A 319 -22.00 14.20 11.50
N ILE A 320 -22.65 15.23 10.95
CA ILE A 320 -22.77 16.54 11.61
C ILE A 320 -23.56 16.41 12.92
N ASN A 321 -22.99 16.95 13.99
CA ASN A 321 -23.60 17.02 15.31
C ASN A 321 -24.69 18.11 15.35
N LYS A 322 -25.97 17.72 15.21
CA LYS A 322 -27.08 18.68 15.27
C LYS A 322 -27.10 19.49 16.57
N ASP A 323 -26.72 18.87 17.69
CA ASP A 323 -26.71 19.54 18.98
C ASP A 323 -25.61 20.60 19.11
N PHE A 324 -24.67 20.66 18.17
CA PHE A 324 -23.73 21.78 18.06
C PHE A 324 -24.45 23.11 17.79
N PHE A 325 -25.58 23.06 17.08
CA PHE A 325 -26.35 24.23 16.63
C PHE A 325 -27.49 24.63 17.57
N LYS A 326 -27.78 23.83 18.61
CA LYS A 326 -28.91 24.06 19.51
C LYS A 326 -28.78 25.42 20.19
N GLY A 327 -29.83 26.25 20.07
CA GLY A 327 -29.85 27.61 20.60
C GLY A 327 -29.02 28.63 19.80
N LYS A 328 -28.47 28.25 18.64
CA LYS A 328 -27.66 29.12 17.78
C LYS A 328 -28.33 29.44 16.43
N VAL A 329 -29.14 28.51 15.91
CA VAL A 329 -29.95 28.69 14.69
C VAL A 329 -31.28 27.92 14.81
N ASP A 330 -32.29 28.35 14.06
CA ASP A 330 -33.58 27.68 14.01
C ASP A 330 -33.52 26.36 13.25
N PHE A 331 -34.09 25.32 13.85
CA PHE A 331 -34.07 23.96 13.30
C PHE A 331 -35.17 23.70 12.28
N GLU A 332 -36.15 24.58 12.23
CA GLU A 332 -37.30 24.52 11.34
C GLU A 332 -37.32 25.76 10.45
N GLU A 333 -37.88 25.62 9.27
CA GLU A 333 -38.27 26.74 8.42
C GLU A 333 -39.77 26.70 8.19
N THR A 334 -40.38 27.86 8.03
CA THR A 334 -41.79 27.97 7.62
C THR A 334 -41.83 28.07 6.11
N ILE A 335 -42.52 27.14 5.46
CA ILE A 335 -42.75 27.14 4.02
C ILE A 335 -44.20 27.54 3.79
N GLU A 336 -44.42 28.63 3.04
CA GLU A 336 -45.76 28.97 2.57
C GLU A 336 -46.16 28.04 1.42
N GLY A 337 -47.13 27.17 1.68
CA GLY A 337 -47.76 26.32 0.68
C GLY A 337 -48.74 27.09 -0.21
N LYS A 338 -49.19 26.44 -1.29
CA LYS A 338 -50.28 26.98 -2.12
C LYS A 338 -51.56 27.07 -1.28
N GLY A 339 -52.13 28.27 -1.17
CA GLY A 339 -53.39 28.52 -0.46
C GLY A 339 -53.26 29.07 0.96
N GLY A 340 -52.09 29.58 1.37
CA GLY A 340 -51.90 30.21 2.69
C GLY A 340 -51.70 29.23 3.84
N ILE A 341 -51.54 27.94 3.55
CA ILE A 341 -51.16 26.93 4.55
C ILE A 341 -49.66 27.05 4.79
N THR A 342 -49.26 27.38 6.02
CA THR A 342 -47.86 27.38 6.45
C THR A 342 -47.47 26.02 7.02
N GLU A 343 -46.46 25.39 6.43
CA GLU A 343 -45.90 24.11 6.91
C GLU A 343 -44.55 24.36 7.57
N ARG A 344 -44.32 23.78 8.76
CA ARG A 344 -43.01 23.78 9.41
C ARG A 344 -42.21 22.58 8.94
N LYS A 345 -41.07 22.83 8.28
CA LYS A 345 -40.18 21.78 7.78
C LYS A 345 -38.85 21.79 8.51
N ALA A 346 -38.42 20.61 8.98
CA ALA A 346 -37.11 20.46 9.61
C ALA A 346 -35.97 20.70 8.60
N LYS A 347 -34.98 21.51 8.99
CA LYS A 347 -33.78 21.76 8.18
C LYS A 347 -32.81 20.58 8.24
N GLY A 348 -32.18 20.28 7.10
CA GLY A 348 -31.08 19.32 7.02
C GLY A 348 -29.81 19.83 7.71
N THR A 349 -28.91 18.92 8.10
CA THR A 349 -27.67 19.23 8.82
C THR A 349 -26.74 20.18 8.07
N ILE A 350 -26.57 19.99 6.75
CA ILE A 350 -25.78 20.88 5.89
C ILE A 350 -26.33 22.31 5.96
N ARG A 351 -27.66 22.46 5.93
CA ARG A 351 -28.32 23.77 5.98
C ARG A 351 -28.19 24.42 7.35
N LEU A 352 -28.34 23.65 8.43
CA LEU A 352 -28.07 24.15 9.79
C LEU A 352 -26.65 24.69 9.93
N PHE A 353 -25.68 23.96 9.35
CA PHE A 353 -24.29 24.38 9.37
C PHE A 353 -24.06 25.66 8.54
N GLU A 354 -24.63 25.74 7.35
CA GLU A 354 -24.55 26.93 6.50
C GLU A 354 -25.18 28.16 7.16
N ASP A 355 -26.38 28.02 7.73
CA ASP A 355 -27.08 29.11 8.45
C ASP A 355 -26.23 29.60 9.64
N TRP A 356 -25.67 28.67 10.42
CA TRP A 356 -24.85 29.00 11.59
C TRP A 356 -23.56 29.71 11.19
N LEU A 357 -22.88 29.23 10.15
CA LEU A 357 -21.64 29.83 9.69
C LEU A 357 -21.87 31.25 9.13
N LYS A 358 -22.97 31.45 8.39
CA LYS A 358 -23.37 32.78 7.88
C LYS A 358 -23.71 33.76 9.01
N ALA A 359 -24.35 33.30 10.08
CA ALA A 359 -24.66 34.13 11.23
C ALA A 359 -23.39 34.57 11.99
N GLY A 360 -22.36 33.72 12.03
CA GLY A 360 -21.11 33.99 12.76
C GLY A 360 -20.05 34.80 12.00
N LEU A 361 -20.13 34.86 10.67
CA LEU A 361 -19.12 35.49 9.81
C LEU A 361 -19.64 36.79 9.18
N THR A 362 -19.81 37.85 9.97
CA THR A 362 -20.11 39.18 9.46
C THR A 362 -18.98 39.68 8.54
N GLY A 363 -19.26 39.85 7.24
CA GLY A 363 -18.31 40.40 6.26
C GLY A 363 -17.58 39.40 5.36
N SER A 364 -17.87 38.10 5.44
CA SER A 364 -17.32 37.10 4.49
C SER A 364 -18.00 37.16 3.12
N ASP A 365 -17.26 36.86 2.05
CA ASP A 365 -17.80 36.79 0.69
C ASP A 365 -18.94 35.75 0.60
N PRO A 366 -20.19 36.18 0.36
CA PRO A 366 -21.33 35.27 0.25
C PRO A 366 -21.16 34.23 -0.86
N LYS A 367 -20.40 34.55 -1.91
CA LYS A 367 -20.16 33.63 -3.03
C LYS A 367 -19.22 32.48 -2.60
N GLY A 368 -18.10 32.79 -1.94
CA GLY A 368 -17.20 31.79 -1.37
C GLY A 368 -17.89 30.85 -0.37
N MET A 369 -18.75 31.39 0.50
CA MET A 369 -19.52 30.59 1.47
C MET A 369 -20.51 29.65 0.79
N LYS A 370 -21.22 30.13 -0.24
CA LYS A 370 -22.14 29.29 -1.01
C LYS A 370 -21.41 28.15 -1.71
N MET A 371 -20.28 28.44 -2.37
CA MET A 371 -19.48 27.44 -3.09
C MET A 371 -19.02 26.30 -2.17
N LEU A 372 -18.64 26.60 -0.93
CA LEU A 372 -18.24 25.60 0.05
C LEU A 372 -19.32 24.55 0.31
N PHE A 373 -20.55 25.00 0.55
CA PHE A 373 -21.67 24.10 0.86
C PHE A 373 -22.32 23.48 -0.39
N ASP A 374 -22.16 24.10 -1.56
CA ASP A 374 -22.59 23.54 -2.84
C ASP A 374 -21.92 22.17 -3.08
N GLU A 375 -20.64 22.00 -2.70
CA GLU A 375 -19.94 20.72 -2.81
C GLU A 375 -20.58 19.60 -1.98
N PHE A 376 -20.94 19.89 -0.72
CA PHE A 376 -21.60 18.91 0.15
C PHE A 376 -23.03 18.61 -0.32
N ARG A 377 -23.73 19.61 -0.87
CA ARG A 377 -25.06 19.42 -1.45
C ARG A 377 -24.99 18.59 -2.74
N ASP A 378 -23.93 18.72 -3.54
CA ASP A 378 -23.71 17.89 -4.72
C ASP A 378 -23.52 16.41 -4.36
N VAL A 379 -22.68 16.10 -3.36
CA VAL A 379 -22.53 14.72 -2.83
C VAL A 379 -23.90 14.16 -2.41
N ARG A 380 -24.68 14.94 -1.64
CA ARG A 380 -26.02 14.52 -1.19
C ARG A 380 -26.98 14.29 -2.37
N LYS A 381 -26.91 15.13 -3.40
CA LYS A 381 -27.72 15.00 -4.62
C LYS A 381 -27.34 13.74 -5.41
N GLN A 382 -26.05 13.49 -5.57
CA GLN A 382 -25.55 12.29 -6.25
C GLN A 382 -25.98 11.02 -5.52
N ARG A 383 -25.94 10.99 -4.19
CA ARG A 383 -26.46 9.88 -3.36
C ARG A 383 -27.96 9.60 -3.62
N GLN A 384 -28.76 10.63 -3.89
CA GLN A 384 -30.21 10.48 -4.08
C GLN A 384 -30.58 9.95 -5.47
N THR A 385 -29.75 10.18 -6.49
CA THR A 385 -30.03 9.76 -7.88
C THR A 385 -30.33 8.25 -8.04
N PRO A 386 -29.57 7.32 -7.43
CA PRO A 386 -29.82 5.88 -7.54
C PRO A 386 -31.07 5.41 -6.77
N ALA A 387 -31.44 6.09 -5.68
CA ALA A 387 -32.58 5.71 -4.84
C ALA A 387 -33.93 5.80 -5.59
N HIS A 388 -33.94 6.44 -6.76
CA HIS A 388 -35.13 6.69 -7.57
C HIS A 388 -35.14 5.95 -8.92
N LYS A 389 -34.09 5.17 -9.26
CA LYS A 389 -34.00 4.44 -10.54
C LYS A 389 -33.11 3.20 -10.42
N ILE A 390 -33.64 2.03 -10.78
CA ILE A 390 -32.83 0.82 -10.98
C ILE A 390 -31.83 1.12 -12.10
N THR A 391 -30.54 1.09 -11.78
CA THR A 391 -29.46 1.40 -12.72
C THR A 391 -28.58 0.17 -12.87
N GLU A 392 -28.24 -0.19 -14.11
CA GLU A 392 -27.37 -1.33 -14.41
C GLU A 392 -25.95 -1.07 -13.89
N ASN A 393 -25.35 -2.06 -13.23
CA ASN A 393 -23.99 -1.95 -12.73
C ASN A 393 -22.98 -2.18 -13.87
N ASN A 394 -22.43 -1.10 -14.43
CA ASN A 394 -21.44 -1.16 -15.49
C ASN A 394 -20.02 -0.88 -14.97
N TYR A 395 -19.02 -1.44 -15.67
CA TYR A 395 -17.60 -1.13 -15.48
C TYR A 395 -17.19 0.02 -16.42
N ASP A 396 -16.54 1.06 -15.89
CA ASP A 396 -16.04 2.20 -16.67
C ASP A 396 -14.94 2.95 -15.91
N LEU A 397 -13.76 3.13 -16.52
CA LEU A 397 -12.61 3.80 -15.90
C LEU A 397 -12.91 5.24 -15.45
N LYS A 398 -13.93 5.91 -16.04
CA LYS A 398 -14.37 7.24 -15.60
C LYS A 398 -14.71 7.30 -14.11
N TYR A 399 -15.13 6.18 -13.51
CA TYR A 399 -15.48 6.15 -12.09
C TYR A 399 -14.28 6.46 -11.19
N TYR A 400 -13.05 6.18 -11.63
CA TYR A 400 -11.85 6.64 -10.93
C TYR A 400 -11.74 8.17 -10.91
N GLU A 401 -11.93 8.80 -12.07
CA GLU A 401 -11.87 10.25 -12.20
C GLU A 401 -13.00 10.92 -11.41
N MET A 402 -14.21 10.38 -11.49
CA MET A 402 -15.36 10.88 -10.74
C MET A 402 -15.17 10.75 -9.22
N GLN A 403 -14.59 9.63 -8.75
CA GLN A 403 -14.27 9.45 -7.33
C GLN A 403 -13.24 10.50 -6.88
N LEU A 404 -12.17 10.64 -7.66
CA LEU A 404 -11.05 11.52 -7.36
C LEU A 404 -11.46 12.99 -7.38
N ASP A 405 -12.26 13.42 -8.36
CA ASP A 405 -12.83 14.77 -8.41
C ASP A 405 -13.68 15.06 -7.17
N LEU A 406 -14.62 14.16 -6.84
CA LEU A 406 -15.55 14.37 -5.74
C LEU A 406 -14.83 14.47 -4.39
N ILE A 407 -13.84 13.60 -4.13
CA ILE A 407 -13.06 13.67 -2.88
C ILE A 407 -12.19 14.92 -2.83
N ASN A 408 -11.62 15.37 -3.95
CA ASN A 408 -10.83 16.61 -3.99
C ASN A 408 -11.69 17.83 -3.66
N ARG A 409 -12.88 17.93 -4.27
CA ARG A 409 -13.83 19.01 -3.97
C ARG A 409 -14.21 19.02 -2.48
N CYS A 410 -14.52 17.86 -1.91
CA CYS A 410 -14.83 17.73 -0.48
C CYS A 410 -13.64 18.05 0.43
N TYR A 411 -12.43 17.62 0.08
CA TYR A 411 -11.20 17.97 0.79
C TYR A 411 -10.99 19.48 0.81
N HIS A 412 -11.08 20.15 -0.34
CA HIS A 412 -10.89 21.60 -0.42
C HIS A 412 -11.97 22.38 0.34
N ALA A 413 -13.24 21.95 0.27
CA ALA A 413 -14.33 22.55 1.06
C ALA A 413 -14.08 22.39 2.58
N THR A 414 -13.66 21.20 3.01
CA THR A 414 -13.35 20.92 4.42
C THR A 414 -12.13 21.70 4.90
N LYS A 415 -11.08 21.82 4.08
CA LYS A 415 -9.91 22.65 4.37
C LYS A 415 -10.28 24.13 4.48
N ALA A 416 -11.15 24.64 3.60
CA ALA A 416 -11.64 26.01 3.68
C ALA A 416 -12.43 26.26 4.99
N LEU A 417 -13.27 25.30 5.41
CA LEU A 417 -13.93 25.36 6.72
C LEU A 417 -12.91 25.40 7.87
N ARG A 418 -11.87 24.55 7.82
CA ARG A 418 -10.82 24.55 8.85
C ARG A 418 -10.15 25.93 8.94
N HIS A 419 -9.82 26.54 7.80
CA HIS A 419 -9.26 27.89 7.80
C HIS A 419 -10.20 28.93 8.42
N CYS A 420 -11.52 28.82 8.19
CA CYS A 420 -12.50 29.70 8.85
C CYS A 420 -12.46 29.52 10.38
N PHE A 421 -12.42 28.29 10.88
CA PHE A 421 -12.36 28.00 12.32
C PHE A 421 -11.02 28.44 12.93
N ALA A 422 -9.91 28.23 12.21
CA ALA A 422 -8.58 28.67 12.64
C ALA A 422 -8.45 30.19 12.74
N GLY A 423 -9.22 30.94 11.94
CA GLY A 423 -9.30 32.40 12.02
C GLY A 423 -10.07 32.92 13.25
N HIS A 424 -10.76 32.06 13.99
CA HIS A 424 -11.55 32.48 15.14
C HIS A 424 -10.64 32.99 16.29
N PRO A 425 -10.98 34.07 17.02
CA PRO A 425 -10.12 34.63 18.07
C PRO A 425 -9.73 33.66 19.19
N LYS A 426 -10.61 32.70 19.50
CA LYS A 426 -10.35 31.64 20.48
C LYS A 426 -9.46 30.51 19.96
N ALA A 427 -9.17 30.44 18.67
CA ALA A 427 -8.29 29.43 18.08
C ALA A 427 -6.80 29.78 18.19
N LYS A 428 -6.45 30.96 18.70
CA LYS A 428 -5.05 31.47 18.73
C LYS A 428 -4.04 30.52 19.38
N ASN A 429 -4.48 29.72 20.36
CA ASN A 429 -3.61 28.79 21.09
C ASN A 429 -3.72 27.34 20.57
N PHE A 430 -4.48 27.11 19.51
CA PHE A 430 -4.62 25.80 18.90
C PHE A 430 -3.50 25.57 17.88
N THR A 431 -2.80 24.44 17.99
CA THR A 431 -1.74 24.07 17.04
C THR A 431 -2.31 23.14 15.97
N ILE A 432 -2.37 23.63 14.74
CA ILE A 432 -2.76 22.82 13.58
C ILE A 432 -1.67 21.78 13.29
N PRO A 433 -2.01 20.51 13.04
CA PRO A 433 -1.06 19.50 12.59
C PRO A 433 -0.30 19.96 11.35
N GLY A 434 1.03 20.09 11.45
CA GLY A 434 1.84 20.71 10.41
C GLY A 434 1.78 20.03 9.03
N TRP A 435 1.45 18.73 8.99
CA TRP A 435 1.32 17.98 7.74
C TRP A 435 0.07 18.37 6.92
N LEU A 436 -0.97 18.98 7.52
CA LEU A 436 -2.15 19.46 6.78
C LEU A 436 -1.83 20.68 5.90
N ASP A 437 -0.88 21.50 6.34
CA ASP A 437 -0.45 22.70 5.61
C ASP A 437 0.82 22.46 4.78
N LYS A 438 1.75 21.64 5.27
CA LYS A 438 3.09 21.43 4.65
C LYS A 438 3.25 20.06 3.98
N GLY A 439 2.34 19.12 4.23
CA GLY A 439 2.42 17.76 3.70
C GLY A 439 2.16 17.73 2.19
N LYS A 440 2.76 16.75 1.52
CA LYS A 440 2.54 16.54 0.09
C LYS A 440 1.26 15.74 -0.11
N ILE A 441 0.16 16.42 -0.41
CA ILE A 441 -1.11 15.74 -0.74
C ILE A 441 -1.05 15.28 -2.20
N GLN A 442 -1.31 13.99 -2.43
CA GLN A 442 -1.30 13.37 -3.75
C GLN A 442 -2.67 12.80 -4.11
N ASN A 443 -3.02 12.99 -5.38
CA ASN A 443 -4.17 12.43 -6.05
C ASN A 443 -3.79 11.09 -6.64
N TYR A 444 -3.74 10.09 -5.78
CA TYR A 444 -3.45 8.71 -6.14
C TYR A 444 -4.59 8.08 -6.94
#